data_AF-A0A351TQK8-F1
#
_entry.id   AF-A0A351TQK8-F1
#
_cell.length_a   1.000
_cell.length_b   1.000
_cell.length_c   1.000
_cell.angle_alpha   90.00
_cell.angle_beta   90.00
_cell.angle_gamma   90.00
#
_symmetry.space_group_name_H-M   'P 1'
#
loop_
_entity.id
_entity.type
_entity.pdbx_description
1 polymer ?
#
loop_
_entity_poly.entity_id
_entity_poly.type
_entity_poly.pdbx_seq_one_letter_code
_entity_poly.pdbx_strand_id
1 'polypeptide(L)'
;MNIYEVLNKVIVNKRYELSSGLFDDKYRDELIEKDVKLFDLLKNISSIGTEIHNSSIIFHPMFTMADGRKTFSVEDITEEDFSMLEALDFNRVPLVLRVLISDILWSQRKVYFAAKVAAETYWDLFKLWFTEDDNVGTINMVRRAVCISIQIKHESLFSDICAWVNDFISQKAVMIDGFFSLRLMELFAEQKRYDVSAFPDILDQMISSDNDNVSKVEQAYELKAFCYNKLKKSEEVKKTNIALADYYVRFAEQTVQRDMLGAMRAGNFFLKAIVLYRNSGEKQKAENTHRR
;
A
#
# COMPACT_ATOMS: atom_id res chain seq x y z
N MET A 1 -22.12 -24.08 -20.25
CA MET A 1 -20.77 -23.82 -19.70
C MET A 1 -20.81 -23.94 -18.18
N ASN A 2 -19.69 -24.24 -17.53
CA ASN A 2 -19.58 -24.11 -16.07
C ASN A 2 -19.09 -22.71 -15.67
N ILE A 3 -19.24 -22.34 -14.40
CA ILE A 3 -18.87 -21.02 -13.89
C ILE A 3 -17.42 -20.64 -14.21
N TYR A 4 -16.47 -21.57 -14.03
CA TYR A 4 -15.05 -21.29 -14.22
C TYR A 4 -14.70 -21.02 -15.69
N GLU A 5 -15.36 -21.70 -16.64
CA GLU A 5 -15.19 -21.41 -18.07
C GLU A 5 -15.61 -19.99 -18.40
N VAL A 6 -16.72 -19.53 -17.81
CA VAL A 6 -17.20 -18.15 -17.99
C VAL A 6 -16.25 -17.16 -17.34
N LEU A 7 -15.85 -17.37 -16.08
CA LEU A 7 -14.94 -16.46 -15.37
C LEU A 7 -13.62 -16.26 -16.12
N ASN A 8 -13.01 -17.33 -16.63
CA ASN A 8 -11.75 -17.25 -17.38
C ASN A 8 -11.92 -16.65 -18.79
N LYS A 9 -13.15 -16.62 -19.33
CA LYS A 9 -13.47 -15.97 -20.60
C LYS A 9 -13.68 -14.46 -20.45
N VAL A 10 -14.27 -14.02 -19.34
CA VAL A 10 -14.73 -12.62 -19.17
C VAL A 10 -13.83 -11.76 -18.29
N ILE A 11 -13.07 -12.38 -17.38
CA ILE A 11 -12.21 -11.65 -16.44
C ILE A 11 -10.75 -11.78 -16.89
N VAL A 12 -10.12 -10.63 -17.10
CA VAL A 12 -8.68 -10.53 -17.34
C VAL A 12 -8.01 -10.04 -16.05
N ASN A 13 -6.85 -10.61 -15.72
CA ASN A 13 -6.07 -10.17 -14.57
C ASN A 13 -5.32 -8.86 -14.87
N LYS A 14 -6.06 -7.78 -15.10
CA LYS A 14 -5.55 -6.43 -15.35
C LYS A 14 -6.06 -5.45 -14.29
N ARG A 15 -5.28 -4.39 -14.06
CA ARG A 15 -5.60 -3.35 -13.08
C ARG A 15 -6.93 -2.69 -13.42
N TYR A 16 -7.79 -2.50 -12.41
CA TYR A 16 -9.04 -1.74 -12.49
C TYR A 16 -10.08 -2.28 -13.49
N GLU A 17 -9.93 -3.49 -14.03
CA GLU A 17 -10.87 -4.05 -15.01
C GLU A 17 -12.00 -4.89 -14.38
N LEU A 18 -11.84 -5.34 -13.13
CA LEU A 18 -12.90 -6.11 -12.46
C LEU A 18 -14.13 -5.22 -12.24
N SER A 19 -15.27 -5.63 -12.79
CA SER A 19 -16.55 -4.96 -12.60
C SER A 19 -17.72 -5.92 -12.78
N SER A 20 -18.87 -5.57 -12.21
CA SER A 20 -20.13 -6.30 -12.44
C SER A 20 -20.58 -6.29 -13.91
N GLY A 21 -20.11 -5.31 -14.70
CA GLY A 21 -20.40 -5.20 -16.14
C GLY A 21 -19.79 -6.33 -16.99
N LEU A 22 -18.80 -7.07 -16.47
CA LEU A 22 -18.23 -8.24 -17.16
C LEU A 22 -19.20 -9.44 -17.19
N PHE A 23 -20.23 -9.42 -16.33
CA PHE A 23 -21.19 -10.50 -16.13
C PHE A 23 -22.47 -10.23 -16.94
N ASP A 24 -22.35 -10.41 -18.24
CA ASP A 24 -23.42 -10.26 -19.24
C ASP A 24 -24.44 -11.41 -19.17
N ASP A 25 -25.71 -11.09 -19.41
CA ASP A 25 -26.84 -12.04 -19.36
C ASP A 25 -26.68 -13.18 -20.37
N LYS A 26 -26.00 -12.97 -21.50
CA LYS A 26 -25.71 -14.05 -22.46
C LYS A 26 -24.91 -15.19 -21.83
N TYR A 27 -23.97 -14.86 -20.93
CA TYR A 27 -23.17 -15.88 -20.26
C TYR A 27 -23.99 -16.56 -19.16
N ARG A 28 -24.88 -15.80 -18.51
CA ARG A 28 -25.81 -16.32 -17.52
C ARG A 28 -26.74 -17.38 -18.12
N ASP A 29 -27.26 -17.13 -19.32
CA ASP A 29 -28.18 -18.03 -20.01
C ASP A 29 -27.49 -19.31 -20.55
N GLU A 30 -26.18 -19.24 -20.80
CA GLU A 30 -25.37 -20.39 -21.24
C GLU A 30 -24.85 -21.25 -20.07
N LEU A 31 -25.05 -20.83 -18.81
CA LEU A 31 -24.60 -21.56 -17.63
C LEU A 31 -25.50 -22.76 -17.32
N ILE A 32 -24.89 -23.78 -16.73
CA ILE A 32 -25.65 -24.86 -16.08
C ILE A 32 -26.42 -24.29 -14.88
N GLU A 33 -27.66 -24.75 -14.67
CA GLU A 33 -28.61 -24.19 -13.70
C GLU A 33 -28.01 -24.00 -12.29
N LYS A 34 -27.24 -24.98 -11.81
CA LYS A 34 -26.61 -24.93 -10.49
C LYS A 34 -25.60 -23.80 -10.31
N ASP A 35 -25.03 -23.27 -11.39
CA ASP A 35 -23.99 -22.24 -11.35
C ASP A 35 -24.58 -20.82 -11.49
N VAL A 36 -25.87 -20.69 -11.83
CA VAL A 36 -26.53 -19.39 -12.07
C VAL A 36 -26.53 -18.51 -10.83
N LYS A 37 -26.88 -19.08 -9.66
CA LYS A 37 -26.88 -18.33 -8.39
C LYS A 37 -25.48 -17.84 -8.01
N LEU A 38 -24.46 -18.68 -8.19
CA LEU A 38 -23.07 -18.32 -7.95
C LEU A 38 -22.61 -17.23 -8.93
N PHE A 39 -23.00 -17.29 -10.20
CA PHE A 39 -22.72 -16.24 -11.18
C PHE A 39 -23.27 -14.88 -10.75
N ASP A 40 -24.53 -14.83 -10.33
CA ASP A 40 -25.19 -13.60 -9.87
C ASP A 40 -24.50 -13.05 -8.59
N LEU A 41 -24.10 -13.91 -7.67
CA LEU A 41 -23.33 -13.52 -6.49
C LEU A 41 -21.95 -12.95 -6.87
N LEU A 42 -21.21 -13.61 -7.75
CA LEU A 42 -19.89 -13.16 -8.19
C LEU A 42 -19.95 -11.85 -8.97
N LYS A 43 -21.01 -11.64 -9.76
CA LYS A 43 -21.33 -10.35 -10.41
C LYS A 43 -21.47 -9.24 -9.38
N ASN A 44 -22.23 -9.48 -8.31
CA ASN A 44 -22.46 -8.53 -7.24
C ASN A 44 -21.18 -8.22 -6.44
N ILE A 45 -20.42 -9.25 -6.06
CA ILE A 45 -19.13 -9.10 -5.38
C ILE A 45 -18.14 -8.30 -6.22
N SER A 46 -18.14 -8.47 -7.54
CA SER A 46 -17.29 -7.70 -8.46
C SER A 46 -17.61 -6.19 -8.52
N SER A 47 -18.62 -5.72 -7.79
CA SER A 47 -18.93 -4.29 -7.58
C SER A 47 -18.55 -3.77 -6.19
N ILE A 48 -17.81 -4.54 -5.39
CA ILE A 48 -17.32 -4.12 -4.07
C ILE A 48 -15.98 -3.40 -4.22
N GLY A 49 -15.89 -2.19 -3.65
CA GLY A 49 -14.64 -1.44 -3.52
C GLY A 49 -13.88 -1.81 -2.25
N THR A 50 -12.56 -1.56 -2.25
CA THR A 50 -11.67 -1.89 -1.14
C THR A 50 -10.72 -0.76 -0.78
N GLU A 51 -10.56 -0.50 0.51
CA GLU A 51 -9.50 0.35 1.07
C GLU A 51 -8.57 -0.50 1.93
N ILE A 52 -7.27 -0.50 1.59
CA ILE A 52 -6.27 -1.35 2.27
C ILE A 52 -5.37 -0.50 3.18
N HIS A 53 -5.40 -0.83 4.47
CA HIS A 53 -4.58 -0.23 5.51
C HIS A 53 -3.52 -1.22 6.02
N ASN A 54 -2.59 -0.76 6.88
CA ASN A 54 -1.47 -1.58 7.35
C ASN A 54 -1.93 -2.79 8.19
N SER A 55 -3.08 -2.70 8.87
CA SER A 55 -3.59 -3.75 9.77
C SER A 55 -4.95 -4.33 9.35
N SER A 56 -5.62 -3.74 8.37
CA SER A 56 -7.00 -4.08 8.01
C SER A 56 -7.32 -3.75 6.56
N ILE A 57 -8.50 -4.21 6.13
CA ILE A 57 -9.14 -3.84 4.88
C ILE A 57 -10.57 -3.39 5.20
N ILE A 58 -11.05 -2.38 4.49
CA ILE A 58 -12.44 -1.94 4.52
C ILE A 58 -13.04 -2.27 3.16
N PHE A 59 -14.21 -2.90 3.19
CA PHE A 59 -15.02 -3.12 2.00
C PHE A 59 -16.14 -2.09 2.00
N HIS A 60 -16.40 -1.50 0.84
CA HIS A 60 -17.47 -0.52 0.69
C HIS A 60 -18.22 -0.76 -0.62
N PRO A 61 -19.49 -0.34 -0.72
CA PRO A 61 -20.16 -0.30 -2.01
C PRO A 61 -19.38 0.62 -2.95
N MET A 62 -19.28 0.26 -4.23
CA MET A 62 -18.66 1.12 -5.24
C MET A 62 -19.36 2.47 -5.36
N PHE A 63 -20.68 2.51 -5.24
CA PHE A 63 -21.44 3.75 -5.29
C PHE A 63 -22.50 3.83 -4.19
N THR A 64 -22.61 5.02 -3.59
CA THR A 64 -23.70 5.43 -2.72
C THR A 64 -24.35 6.67 -3.33
N MET A 65 -25.64 6.57 -3.64
CA MET A 65 -26.45 7.62 -4.24
C MET A 65 -26.88 8.64 -3.18
N ALA A 66 -27.24 9.84 -3.62
CA ALA A 66 -27.65 10.94 -2.72
C ALA A 66 -28.90 10.60 -1.88
N ASP A 67 -29.74 9.67 -2.32
CA ASP A 67 -30.93 9.20 -1.63
C ASP A 67 -30.66 8.03 -0.66
N GLY A 68 -29.38 7.66 -0.46
CA GLY A 68 -28.97 6.58 0.44
C GLY A 68 -28.99 5.18 -0.18
N ARG A 69 -29.45 5.02 -1.43
CA ARG A 69 -29.30 3.74 -2.16
C ARG A 69 -27.81 3.48 -2.42
N LYS A 70 -27.40 2.22 -2.30
CA LYS A 70 -26.01 1.80 -2.55
C LYS A 70 -25.98 0.64 -3.55
N THR A 71 -24.82 0.44 -4.17
CA THR A 71 -24.51 -0.84 -4.81
C THR A 71 -24.30 -1.93 -3.75
N PHE A 72 -24.13 -3.18 -4.22
CA PHE A 72 -23.88 -4.32 -3.35
C PHE A 72 -22.69 -4.07 -2.41
N SER A 73 -22.81 -4.52 -1.16
CA SER A 73 -21.74 -4.49 -0.17
C SER A 73 -21.63 -5.80 0.59
N VAL A 74 -20.59 -5.93 1.42
CA VAL A 74 -20.33 -7.17 2.16
C VAL A 74 -21.44 -7.53 3.15
N GLU A 75 -22.18 -6.54 3.65
CA GLU A 75 -23.34 -6.75 4.54
C GLU A 75 -24.53 -7.39 3.84
N ASP A 76 -24.56 -7.37 2.50
CA ASP A 76 -25.63 -7.95 1.70
C ASP A 76 -25.36 -9.46 1.40
N ILE A 77 -24.20 -9.99 1.81
CA ILE A 77 -23.82 -11.40 1.64
C ILE A 77 -24.48 -12.25 2.74
N THR A 78 -25.28 -13.25 2.33
CA THR A 78 -25.97 -14.14 3.27
C THR A 78 -25.10 -15.33 3.72
N GLU A 79 -25.54 -16.07 4.74
CA GLU A 79 -24.88 -17.32 5.17
C GLU A 79 -24.80 -18.38 4.06
N GLU A 80 -25.83 -18.45 3.22
CA GLU A 80 -25.84 -19.34 2.06
C GLU A 80 -24.82 -18.89 1.02
N ASP A 81 -24.70 -17.58 0.80
CA ASP A 81 -23.69 -17.01 -0.10
C ASP A 81 -22.28 -17.31 0.38
N PHE A 82 -21.99 -17.11 1.68
CA PHE A 82 -20.70 -17.50 2.25
C PHE A 82 -20.40 -18.98 2.04
N SER A 83 -21.39 -19.85 2.23
CA SER A 83 -21.23 -21.30 2.00
C SER A 83 -20.89 -21.61 0.53
N MET A 84 -21.48 -20.90 -0.43
CA MET A 84 -21.13 -21.03 -1.85
C MET A 84 -19.71 -20.54 -2.15
N LEU A 85 -19.28 -19.42 -1.56
CA LEU A 85 -17.94 -18.87 -1.74
C LEU A 85 -16.85 -19.77 -1.14
N GLU A 86 -17.09 -20.36 0.03
CA GLU A 86 -16.16 -21.30 0.67
C GLU A 86 -15.96 -22.58 -0.16
N ALA A 87 -16.98 -22.99 -0.93
CA ALA A 87 -16.95 -24.18 -1.77
C ALA A 87 -16.24 -23.98 -3.13
N LEU A 88 -15.76 -22.77 -3.44
CA LEU A 88 -15.07 -22.47 -4.70
C LEU A 88 -13.73 -23.21 -4.80
N ASP A 89 -13.42 -23.68 -6.01
CA ASP A 89 -12.06 -24.06 -6.39
C ASP A 89 -11.29 -22.79 -6.77
N PHE A 90 -10.64 -22.18 -5.77
CA PHE A 90 -9.92 -20.92 -5.92
C PHE A 90 -8.86 -20.97 -7.03
N ASN A 91 -8.25 -22.13 -7.32
CA ASN A 91 -7.23 -22.26 -8.36
C ASN A 91 -7.77 -21.98 -9.76
N ARG A 92 -9.08 -22.15 -9.96
CA ARG A 92 -9.77 -21.90 -11.24
C ARG A 92 -10.41 -20.51 -11.33
N VAL A 93 -10.39 -19.74 -10.25
CA VAL A 93 -10.89 -18.35 -10.23
C VAL A 93 -9.77 -17.39 -10.67
N PRO A 94 -10.02 -16.45 -11.60
CA PRO A 94 -9.06 -15.41 -11.99
C PRO A 94 -8.56 -14.61 -10.78
N LEU A 95 -7.26 -14.25 -10.76
CA LEU A 95 -6.58 -13.67 -9.60
C LEU A 95 -7.30 -12.43 -9.03
N VAL A 96 -7.77 -11.53 -9.88
CA VAL A 96 -8.44 -10.29 -9.45
C VAL A 96 -9.75 -10.53 -8.71
N LEU A 97 -10.50 -11.56 -9.07
CA LEU A 97 -11.72 -11.95 -8.38
C LEU A 97 -11.39 -12.84 -7.18
N ARG A 98 -10.42 -13.74 -7.33
CA ARG A 98 -9.93 -14.67 -6.31
C ARG A 98 -9.50 -13.92 -5.06
N VAL A 99 -8.73 -12.84 -5.22
CA VAL A 99 -8.24 -12.04 -4.09
C VAL A 99 -9.38 -11.37 -3.33
N LEU A 100 -10.39 -10.84 -4.04
CA LEU A 100 -11.54 -10.19 -3.43
C LEU A 100 -12.38 -11.17 -2.61
N ILE A 101 -12.73 -12.33 -3.19
CA ILE A 101 -13.51 -13.35 -2.50
C ILE A 101 -12.76 -13.88 -1.27
N SER A 102 -11.50 -14.25 -1.45
CA SER A 102 -10.71 -14.85 -0.37
C SER A 102 -10.46 -13.87 0.78
N ASP A 103 -10.27 -12.58 0.50
CA ASP A 103 -10.13 -11.56 1.55
C ASP A 103 -11.47 -11.22 2.22
N ILE A 104 -12.60 -11.28 1.51
CA ILE A 104 -13.94 -11.19 2.12
C ILE A 104 -14.14 -12.35 3.11
N LEU A 105 -13.87 -13.59 2.69
CA LEU A 105 -13.97 -14.76 3.57
C LEU A 105 -13.04 -14.65 4.80
N TRP A 106 -11.81 -14.18 4.61
CA TRP A 106 -10.90 -13.97 5.74
C TRP A 106 -11.39 -12.85 6.68
N SER A 107 -11.77 -11.72 6.11
CA SER A 107 -12.07 -10.51 6.88
C SER A 107 -13.40 -10.61 7.62
N GLN A 108 -14.43 -11.18 6.97
CA GLN A 108 -15.78 -11.32 7.52
C GLN A 108 -15.98 -12.60 8.33
N ARG A 109 -15.34 -13.71 7.93
CA ARG A 109 -15.61 -15.04 8.50
C ARG A 109 -14.41 -15.71 9.17
N LYS A 110 -13.22 -15.10 9.08
CA LYS A 110 -11.97 -15.66 9.62
C LYS A 110 -11.65 -17.06 9.09
N VAL A 111 -12.06 -17.35 7.86
CA VAL A 111 -11.74 -18.63 7.19
C VAL A 111 -10.24 -18.68 6.91
N TYR A 112 -9.53 -19.53 7.65
CA TYR A 112 -8.06 -19.57 7.64
C TYR A 112 -7.47 -19.93 6.27
N PHE A 113 -8.04 -20.92 5.57
CA PHE A 113 -7.53 -21.29 4.25
C PHE A 113 -7.69 -20.13 3.24
N ALA A 114 -8.80 -19.39 3.32
CA ALA A 114 -9.04 -18.24 2.47
C ALA A 114 -8.04 -17.11 2.75
N ALA A 115 -7.61 -16.94 4.01
CA ALA A 115 -6.53 -16.01 4.34
C ALA A 115 -5.23 -16.36 3.62
N LYS A 116 -4.87 -17.65 3.58
CA LYS A 116 -3.69 -18.12 2.85
C LYS A 116 -3.82 -17.82 1.35
N VAL A 117 -4.97 -18.16 0.76
CA VAL A 117 -5.26 -17.86 -0.66
C VAL A 117 -5.18 -16.36 -0.94
N ALA A 118 -5.77 -15.52 -0.07
CA ALA A 118 -5.74 -14.07 -0.23
C ALA A 118 -4.32 -13.53 -0.22
N ALA A 119 -3.51 -13.92 0.78
CA ALA A 119 -2.13 -13.46 0.91
C ALA A 119 -1.28 -13.83 -0.32
N GLU A 120 -1.36 -15.10 -0.76
CA GLU A 120 -0.64 -15.60 -1.93
C GLU A 120 -1.11 -14.92 -3.22
N THR A 121 -2.42 -14.70 -3.37
CA THR A 121 -2.99 -14.07 -4.56
C THR A 121 -2.65 -12.58 -4.65
N TYR A 122 -2.66 -11.84 -3.54
CA TYR A 122 -2.16 -10.45 -3.52
C TYR A 122 -0.69 -10.40 -3.95
N TRP A 123 0.12 -11.35 -3.49
CA TRP A 123 1.52 -11.42 -3.89
C TRP A 123 1.70 -11.76 -5.37
N ASP A 124 0.90 -12.67 -5.91
CA ASP A 124 0.91 -13.00 -7.33
C ASP A 124 0.46 -11.84 -8.22
N LEU A 125 -0.60 -11.13 -7.81
CA LEU A 125 -1.05 -9.92 -8.50
C LEU A 125 0.01 -8.82 -8.46
N PHE A 126 0.68 -8.63 -7.31
CA PHE A 126 1.80 -7.72 -7.22
C PHE A 126 2.88 -8.04 -8.26
N LYS A 127 3.38 -9.28 -8.30
CA LYS A 127 4.41 -9.69 -9.26
C LYS A 127 3.94 -9.55 -10.71
N LEU A 128 2.67 -9.84 -10.99
CA LEU A 128 2.09 -9.73 -12.33
C LEU A 128 2.01 -8.28 -12.81
N TRP A 129 1.68 -7.36 -11.90
CA TRP A 129 1.40 -5.97 -12.26
C TRP A 129 2.54 -5.02 -11.99
N PHE A 130 3.50 -5.39 -11.17
CA PHE A 130 4.64 -4.55 -10.87
C PHE A 130 5.42 -4.24 -12.14
N THR A 131 5.55 -2.95 -12.43
CA THR A 131 6.42 -2.40 -13.47
C THR A 131 7.30 -1.33 -12.82
N GLU A 132 8.42 -0.98 -13.43
CA GLU A 132 9.33 0.03 -12.87
C GLU A 132 8.73 1.46 -13.00
N ASP A 133 7.81 1.68 -13.94
CA ASP A 133 7.30 3.02 -14.30
C ASP A 133 5.96 3.42 -13.63
N ASP A 134 5.09 2.46 -13.28
CA ASP A 134 3.81 2.73 -12.59
C ASP A 134 3.49 1.64 -11.55
N ASN A 135 3.85 1.91 -10.31
CA ASN A 135 3.92 0.92 -9.23
C ASN A 135 3.21 1.35 -7.95
N VAL A 136 2.79 2.62 -7.80
CA VAL A 136 2.03 3.09 -6.62
C VAL A 136 0.74 2.28 -6.43
N GLY A 137 0.03 1.93 -7.50
CA GLY A 137 -1.18 1.11 -7.41
C GLY A 137 -0.96 -0.32 -6.87
N THR A 138 0.27 -0.82 -6.89
CA THR A 138 0.61 -2.18 -6.44
C THR A 138 1.06 -2.25 -4.98
N ILE A 139 1.33 -1.09 -4.34
CA ILE A 139 1.78 -1.06 -2.94
C ILE A 139 0.74 -1.69 -1.99
N ASN A 140 -0.54 -1.48 -2.28
CA ASN A 140 -1.65 -2.03 -1.49
C ASN A 140 -1.63 -3.57 -1.52
N MET A 141 -1.17 -4.17 -2.61
CA MET A 141 -1.09 -5.62 -2.75
C MET A 141 -0.01 -6.19 -1.84
N VAL A 142 1.20 -5.62 -1.88
CA VAL A 142 2.28 -6.01 -0.95
C VAL A 142 1.85 -5.77 0.49
N ARG A 143 1.26 -4.61 0.78
CA ARG A 143 0.76 -4.27 2.12
C ARG A 143 -0.20 -5.34 2.64
N ARG A 144 -1.19 -5.74 1.84
CA ARG A 144 -2.18 -6.73 2.27
C ARG A 144 -1.60 -8.13 2.36
N ALA A 145 -0.74 -8.53 1.41
CA ALA A 145 -0.03 -9.81 1.46
C ALA A 145 0.81 -9.95 2.74
N VAL A 146 1.59 -8.92 3.09
CA VAL A 146 2.38 -8.87 4.33
C VAL A 146 1.48 -8.91 5.57
N CYS A 147 0.44 -8.06 5.59
CA CYS A 147 -0.52 -7.98 6.70
C CYS A 147 -1.13 -9.35 7.02
N ILE A 148 -1.69 -10.02 6.01
CA ILE A 148 -2.32 -11.34 6.20
C ILE A 148 -1.24 -12.37 6.59
N SER A 149 -0.10 -12.40 5.90
CA SER A 149 0.98 -13.36 6.19
C SER A 149 1.42 -13.30 7.65
N ILE A 150 1.53 -12.10 8.23
CA ILE A 150 1.85 -11.92 9.66
C ILE A 150 0.68 -12.39 10.54
N GLN A 151 -0.55 -12.01 10.21
CA GLN A 151 -1.75 -12.39 10.99
C GLN A 151 -1.90 -13.91 11.12
N ILE A 152 -1.64 -14.66 10.04
CA ILE A 152 -1.80 -16.12 10.00
C ILE A 152 -0.49 -16.89 10.21
N LYS A 153 0.62 -16.19 10.48
CA LYS A 153 1.98 -16.75 10.63
C LYS A 153 2.43 -17.58 9.42
N HIS A 154 2.16 -17.10 8.21
CA HIS A 154 2.63 -17.68 6.95
C HIS A 154 4.09 -17.27 6.69
N GLU A 155 5.00 -17.86 7.45
CA GLU A 155 6.41 -17.45 7.50
C GLU A 155 7.14 -17.63 6.16
N SER A 156 6.77 -18.62 5.32
CA SER A 156 7.41 -18.81 4.02
C SER A 156 7.07 -17.68 3.06
N LEU A 157 5.79 -17.31 2.94
CA LEU A 157 5.37 -16.20 2.09
C LEU A 157 5.94 -14.87 2.60
N PHE A 158 5.94 -14.64 3.91
CA PHE A 158 6.53 -13.43 4.47
C PHE A 158 8.04 -13.33 4.17
N SER A 159 8.77 -14.45 4.26
CA SER A 159 10.20 -14.52 3.95
C SER A 159 10.46 -14.27 2.46
N ASP A 160 9.65 -14.84 1.57
CA ASP A 160 9.75 -14.64 0.12
C ASP A 160 9.56 -13.17 -0.26
N ILE A 161 8.55 -12.52 0.34
CA ILE A 161 8.31 -11.08 0.15
C ILE A 161 9.51 -10.27 0.69
N CYS A 162 10.02 -10.58 1.88
CA CYS A 162 11.18 -9.88 2.43
C CYS A 162 12.42 -10.02 1.53
N ALA A 163 12.65 -11.21 0.96
CA ALA A 163 13.76 -11.45 0.04
C ALA A 163 13.63 -10.58 -1.22
N TRP A 164 12.44 -10.52 -1.82
CA TRP A 164 12.17 -9.65 -2.96
C TRP A 164 12.40 -8.18 -2.63
N VAL A 165 11.94 -7.72 -1.46
CA VAL A 165 12.10 -6.33 -1.01
C VAL A 165 13.58 -5.98 -0.80
N ASN A 166 14.35 -6.87 -0.19
CA ASN A 166 15.80 -6.67 -0.01
C ASN A 166 16.53 -6.53 -1.35
N ASP A 167 16.17 -7.38 -2.33
CA ASP A 167 16.73 -7.33 -3.67
C ASP A 167 16.36 -6.02 -4.39
N PHE A 168 15.07 -5.66 -4.38
CA PHE A 168 14.56 -4.42 -4.95
C PHE A 168 15.26 -3.20 -4.35
N ILE A 169 15.36 -3.14 -3.02
CA ILE A 169 15.96 -2.02 -2.29
C ILE A 169 17.45 -1.89 -2.63
N SER A 170 18.18 -3.00 -2.69
CA SER A 170 19.61 -3.00 -2.95
C SER A 170 19.98 -2.63 -4.39
N GLN A 171 19.12 -2.96 -5.36
CA GLN A 171 19.45 -2.83 -6.77
C GLN A 171 18.76 -1.65 -7.47
N LYS A 172 17.54 -1.30 -7.05
CA LYS A 172 16.64 -0.48 -7.87
C LYS A 172 16.01 0.71 -7.16
N ALA A 173 15.97 0.72 -5.83
CA ALA A 173 15.18 1.71 -5.09
C ALA A 173 15.55 3.18 -5.39
N VAL A 174 16.82 3.47 -5.68
CA VAL A 174 17.31 4.82 -6.02
C VAL A 174 17.04 5.18 -7.50
N MET A 175 16.85 4.18 -8.37
CA MET A 175 16.71 4.37 -9.82
C MET A 175 15.25 4.51 -10.28
N ILE A 176 14.31 4.00 -9.49
CA ILE A 176 12.87 3.96 -9.77
C ILE A 176 12.16 5.16 -9.10
N ASP A 177 10.86 5.36 -9.36
CA ASP A 177 10.04 6.32 -8.63
C ASP A 177 10.27 6.25 -7.11
N GLY A 178 10.94 7.28 -6.59
CA GLY A 178 11.29 7.39 -5.18
C GLY A 178 10.09 7.33 -4.23
N PHE A 179 8.88 7.70 -4.66
CA PHE A 179 7.70 7.57 -3.80
C PHE A 179 7.32 6.12 -3.55
N PHE A 180 7.31 5.28 -4.59
CA PHE A 180 7.06 3.85 -4.42
C PHE A 180 8.10 3.22 -3.48
N SER A 181 9.38 3.48 -3.71
CA SER A 181 10.47 2.96 -2.88
C SER A 181 10.33 3.37 -1.42
N LEU A 182 10.05 4.65 -1.14
CA LEU A 182 9.84 5.14 0.23
C LEU A 182 8.64 4.47 0.90
N ARG A 183 7.50 4.35 0.20
CA ARG A 183 6.29 3.68 0.74
C ARG A 183 6.51 2.20 1.01
N LEU A 184 7.29 1.53 0.17
CA LEU A 184 7.67 0.15 0.40
C LEU A 184 8.58 0.03 1.62
N MET A 185 9.62 0.87 1.72
CA MET A 185 10.51 0.88 2.88
C MET A 185 9.75 1.18 4.18
N GLU A 186 8.84 2.15 4.21
CA GLU A 186 7.97 2.43 5.37
C GLU A 186 7.20 1.19 5.83
N LEU A 187 6.53 0.50 4.88
CA LEU A 187 5.76 -0.71 5.17
C LEU A 187 6.61 -1.76 5.90
N PHE A 188 7.86 -1.97 5.48
CA PHE A 188 8.74 -2.97 6.08
C PHE A 188 9.42 -2.46 7.35
N ALA A 189 9.73 -1.16 7.44
CA ALA A 189 10.29 -0.56 8.63
C ALA A 189 9.35 -0.71 9.84
N GLU A 190 8.04 -0.59 9.63
CA GLU A 190 7.02 -0.80 10.66
C GLU A 190 6.96 -2.25 11.19
N GLN A 191 7.42 -3.24 10.40
CA GLN A 191 7.34 -4.64 10.81
C GLN A 191 8.36 -4.97 11.89
N LYS A 192 7.90 -5.42 13.06
CA LYS A 192 8.77 -5.68 14.23
C LYS A 192 10.00 -6.54 13.95
N ARG A 193 9.87 -7.54 13.06
CA ARG A 193 10.93 -8.53 12.76
C ARG A 193 11.81 -8.18 11.57
N TYR A 194 11.51 -7.12 10.83
CA TYR A 194 12.26 -6.77 9.63
C TYR A 194 13.51 -5.94 9.97
N ASP A 195 14.65 -6.35 9.43
CA ASP A 195 15.93 -5.66 9.62
C ASP A 195 16.01 -4.42 8.72
N VAL A 196 16.15 -3.26 9.34
CA VAL A 196 16.22 -1.96 8.66
C VAL A 196 17.65 -1.44 8.54
N SER A 197 18.66 -2.26 8.85
CA SER A 197 20.06 -1.81 8.92
C SER A 197 20.60 -1.23 7.62
N ALA A 198 20.11 -1.71 6.46
CA ALA A 198 20.51 -1.21 5.15
C ALA A 198 19.77 0.07 4.71
N PHE A 199 18.65 0.42 5.34
CA PHE A 199 17.81 1.52 4.89
C PHE A 199 18.49 2.89 4.97
N PRO A 200 19.22 3.25 6.05
CA PRO A 200 19.80 4.59 6.17
C PRO A 200 20.72 4.98 5.01
N ASP A 201 21.57 4.07 4.55
CA ASP A 201 22.53 4.34 3.46
C ASP A 201 21.82 4.55 2.12
N ILE A 202 20.70 3.87 1.92
CA ILE A 202 19.89 3.98 0.70
C ILE A 202 19.06 5.26 0.72
N LEU A 203 18.54 5.63 1.89
CA LEU A 203 17.85 6.91 2.08
C LEU A 203 18.79 8.09 1.86
N ASP A 204 20.07 7.99 2.26
CA ASP A 204 21.07 9.02 1.95
C ASP A 204 21.30 9.20 0.44
N GLN A 205 21.28 8.10 -0.33
CA GLN A 205 21.37 8.15 -1.78
C GLN A 205 20.12 8.82 -2.39
N MET A 206 18.92 8.46 -1.93
CA MET A 206 17.66 9.07 -2.37
C MET A 206 17.59 10.58 -2.08
N ILE A 207 18.01 10.99 -0.87
CA ILE A 207 18.05 12.40 -0.47
C ILE A 207 19.00 13.19 -1.38
N SER A 208 20.14 12.57 -1.74
CA SER A 208 21.13 13.21 -2.60
C SER A 208 20.67 13.33 -4.05
N SER A 209 19.89 12.37 -4.56
CA SER A 209 19.40 12.35 -5.94
C SER A 209 18.19 13.24 -6.20
N ASP A 210 17.33 13.46 -5.20
CA ASP A 210 16.00 14.09 -5.37
C ASP A 210 15.84 15.35 -4.49
N ASN A 211 16.93 16.11 -4.30
CA ASN A 211 17.03 17.19 -3.30
C ASN A 211 16.04 18.37 -3.52
N ASP A 212 15.52 18.53 -4.74
CA ASP A 212 14.55 19.57 -5.09
C ASP A 212 13.11 19.17 -4.74
N ASN A 213 12.83 17.88 -4.53
CA ASN A 213 11.51 17.39 -4.13
C ASN A 213 11.39 17.32 -2.61
N VAL A 214 10.97 18.44 -2.01
CA VAL A 214 10.83 18.58 -0.55
C VAL A 214 10.03 17.46 0.10
N SER A 215 8.98 16.95 -0.56
CA SER A 215 8.12 15.92 0.01
C SER A 215 8.81 14.57 0.09
N LYS A 216 9.59 14.20 -0.94
CA LYS A 216 10.40 12.97 -0.93
C LYS A 216 11.55 13.06 0.07
N VAL A 217 12.24 14.21 0.10
CA VAL A 217 13.37 14.42 1.02
C VAL A 217 12.91 14.39 2.47
N GLU A 218 11.83 15.08 2.80
CA GLU A 218 11.19 15.06 4.13
C GLU A 218 10.86 13.63 4.54
N GLN A 219 10.13 12.89 3.69
CA GLN A 219 9.76 11.50 3.93
C GLN A 219 10.99 10.59 4.12
N ALA A 220 12.03 10.76 3.32
CA ALA A 220 13.25 9.98 3.44
C ALA A 220 13.99 10.22 4.76
N TYR A 221 14.11 11.49 5.20
CA TYR A 221 14.70 11.82 6.50
C TYR A 221 13.87 11.29 7.67
N GLU A 222 12.54 11.41 7.62
CA GLU A 222 11.65 10.89 8.66
C GLU A 222 11.76 9.36 8.78
N LEU A 223 11.77 8.66 7.64
CA LEU A 223 11.98 7.22 7.62
C LEU A 223 13.37 6.84 8.12
N LYS A 224 14.42 7.60 7.77
CA LYS A 224 15.79 7.37 8.26
C LYS A 224 15.88 7.49 9.78
N ALA A 225 15.27 8.54 10.35
CA ALA A 225 15.19 8.73 11.79
C ALA A 225 14.42 7.60 12.48
N PHE A 226 13.29 7.16 11.88
CA PHE A 226 12.53 6.01 12.34
C PHE A 226 13.39 4.72 12.36
N CYS A 227 14.14 4.45 11.29
CA CYS A 227 15.04 3.30 11.22
C CYS A 227 16.13 3.34 12.30
N TYR A 228 16.79 4.49 12.52
CA TYR A 228 17.78 4.61 13.59
C TYR A 228 17.18 4.45 14.99
N ASN A 229 15.96 4.93 15.21
CA ASN A 229 15.25 4.72 16.46
C ASN A 229 14.97 3.22 16.69
N LYS A 230 14.51 2.50 15.65
CA LYS A 230 14.31 1.04 15.69
C LYS A 230 15.61 0.29 15.97
N LEU A 231 16.73 0.77 15.44
CA LEU A 231 18.09 0.25 15.69
C LEU A 231 18.71 0.75 17.02
N LYS A 232 17.97 1.53 17.83
CA LYS A 232 18.42 2.10 19.11
C LYS A 232 19.67 2.99 18.99
N LYS A 233 19.83 3.71 17.89
CA LYS A 233 20.94 4.64 17.62
C LYS A 233 20.52 6.10 17.85
N SER A 234 20.37 6.51 19.11
CA SER A 234 19.83 7.84 19.48
C SER A 234 20.63 9.02 18.92
N GLU A 235 21.97 8.92 18.90
CA GLU A 235 22.83 9.97 18.33
C GLU A 235 22.61 10.13 16.82
N GLU A 236 22.37 9.03 16.10
CA GLU A 236 22.09 9.06 14.66
C GLU A 236 20.69 9.63 14.37
N VAL A 237 19.70 9.38 15.24
CA VAL A 237 18.38 10.05 15.17
C VAL A 237 18.56 11.56 15.30
N LYS A 238 19.34 12.00 16.30
CA LYS A 238 19.63 13.42 16.53
C LYS A 238 20.31 14.06 15.31
N LYS A 239 21.36 13.44 14.78
CA LYS A 239 22.05 13.92 13.57
C LYS A 239 21.11 14.01 12.37
N THR A 240 20.26 13.00 12.17
CA THR A 240 19.29 12.96 11.07
C THR A 240 18.27 14.09 11.18
N ASN A 241 17.73 14.34 12.37
CA ASN A 241 16.79 15.44 12.61
C ASN A 241 17.43 16.82 12.40
N ILE A 242 18.69 16.99 12.80
CA ILE A 242 19.46 18.22 12.53
C ILE A 242 19.68 18.40 11.04
N ALA A 243 20.03 17.33 10.30
CA ALA A 243 20.23 17.39 8.86
C ALA A 243 18.94 17.76 8.10
N LEU A 244 17.79 17.21 8.52
CA LEU A 244 16.47 17.60 7.99
C LEU A 244 16.16 19.08 8.28
N ALA A 245 16.48 19.56 9.48
CA ALA A 245 16.32 20.97 9.83
C ALA A 245 17.22 21.89 8.97
N ASP A 246 18.49 21.51 8.77
CA ASP A 246 19.44 22.22 7.90
C ASP A 246 18.93 22.21 6.44
N TYR A 247 18.32 21.11 5.97
CA TYR A 247 17.67 21.04 4.66
C TYR A 247 16.50 22.01 4.54
N TYR A 248 15.55 22.02 5.49
CA TYR A 248 14.42 22.94 5.46
C TYR A 248 14.84 24.41 5.43
N VAL A 249 15.86 24.78 6.21
CA VAL A 249 16.40 26.15 6.22
C VAL A 249 16.93 26.52 4.83
N ARG A 250 17.77 25.67 4.22
CA ARG A 250 18.32 25.93 2.88
C ARG A 250 17.21 26.02 1.82
N PHE A 251 16.25 25.10 1.86
CA PHE A 251 15.13 25.09 0.92
C PHE A 251 14.24 26.34 1.07
N ALA A 252 13.95 26.76 2.31
CA ALA A 252 13.22 27.97 2.61
C ALA A 252 13.91 29.21 2.06
N GLU A 253 15.22 29.36 2.30
CA GLU A 253 16.01 30.50 1.82
C GLU A 253 16.01 30.61 0.29
N GLN A 254 16.12 29.48 -0.42
CA GLN A 254 16.01 29.44 -1.87
C GLN A 254 14.61 29.80 -2.37
N THR A 255 13.57 29.48 -1.58
CA THR A 255 12.16 29.74 -1.94
C THR A 255 11.76 31.20 -1.72
N VAL A 256 12.26 31.85 -0.66
CA VAL A 256 12.03 33.29 -0.37
C VAL A 256 12.52 34.17 -1.53
N GLN A 257 13.58 33.76 -2.22
CA GLN A 257 14.18 34.52 -3.32
C GLN A 257 13.37 34.48 -4.63
N ARG A 258 12.28 33.69 -4.71
CA ARG A 258 11.54 33.47 -5.96
C ARG A 258 10.28 34.33 -6.10
N ASP A 259 9.41 34.44 -5.09
CA ASP A 259 8.23 35.33 -5.10
C ASP A 259 7.58 35.52 -3.69
N MET A 260 6.59 36.41 -3.56
CA MET A 260 5.88 36.73 -2.30
C MET A 260 5.09 35.54 -1.74
N LEU A 261 4.61 34.61 -2.58
CA LEU A 261 3.95 33.38 -2.13
C LEU A 261 4.97 32.35 -1.61
N GLY A 262 6.19 32.37 -2.17
CA GLY A 262 7.35 31.64 -1.72
C GLY A 262 7.80 32.06 -0.32
N ALA A 263 7.69 33.35 0.01
CA ALA A 263 7.93 33.84 1.37
C ALA A 263 6.95 33.26 2.40
N MET A 264 5.65 33.14 2.07
CA MET A 264 4.67 32.51 2.95
C MET A 264 4.91 31.00 3.13
N ARG A 265 5.33 30.29 2.07
CA ARG A 265 5.68 28.86 2.14
C ARG A 265 6.97 28.60 2.94
N ALA A 266 7.93 29.51 2.86
CA ALA A 266 9.21 29.42 3.59
C ALA A 266 9.03 29.46 5.12
N GLY A 267 8.06 30.25 5.62
CA GLY A 267 7.77 30.31 7.05
C GLY A 267 7.46 28.95 7.68
N ASN A 268 6.71 28.09 6.98
CA ASN A 268 6.42 26.73 7.46
C ASN A 268 7.68 25.87 7.58
N PHE A 269 8.61 25.98 6.64
CA PHE A 269 9.87 25.23 6.69
C PHE A 269 10.78 25.71 7.82
N PHE A 270 10.86 27.03 8.06
CA PHE A 270 11.58 27.55 9.23
C PHE A 270 10.98 27.06 10.55
N LEU A 271 9.65 27.02 10.67
CA LEU A 271 8.98 26.48 11.85
C LEU A 271 9.31 24.99 12.06
N LYS A 272 9.24 24.16 11.01
CA LYS A 272 9.64 22.74 11.08
C LYS A 272 11.10 22.60 11.53
N ALA A 273 12.01 23.39 10.98
CA ALA A 273 13.43 23.37 11.36
C ALA A 273 13.66 23.76 12.83
N ILE A 274 13.01 24.82 13.33
CA ILE A 274 13.11 25.27 14.72
C ILE A 274 12.69 24.16 15.69
N VAL A 275 11.58 23.47 15.40
CA VAL A 275 11.10 22.35 16.24
C VAL A 275 12.13 21.23 16.27
N LEU A 276 12.66 20.82 15.11
CA LEU A 276 13.67 19.77 15.02
C LEU A 276 14.98 20.13 15.75
N TYR A 277 15.48 21.37 15.60
CA TYR A 277 16.66 21.84 16.33
C TYR A 277 16.45 21.81 17.84
N ARG A 278 15.31 22.33 18.34
CA ARG A 278 15.00 22.34 19.77
C ARG A 278 14.94 20.93 20.35
N ASN A 279 14.21 20.03 19.68
CA ASN A 279 14.07 18.63 20.10
C ASN A 279 15.40 17.87 20.04
N SER A 280 16.33 18.31 19.19
CA SER A 280 17.68 17.76 19.06
C SER A 280 18.70 18.43 19.99
N GLY A 281 18.33 19.47 20.74
CA GLY A 281 19.22 20.20 21.64
C GLY A 281 20.07 21.30 20.99
N GLU A 282 19.83 21.63 19.72
CA GLU A 282 20.53 22.69 18.95
C GLU A 282 19.89 24.07 19.16
N LYS A 283 19.88 24.54 20.42
CA LYS A 283 19.18 25.79 20.82
C LYS A 283 19.64 27.02 20.01
N GLN A 284 20.94 27.15 19.78
CA GLN A 284 21.49 28.29 19.04
C GLN A 284 21.07 28.27 17.56
N LYS A 285 21.05 27.11 16.90
CA LYS A 285 20.52 26.99 15.53
C LYS A 285 19.04 27.34 15.48
N ALA A 286 18.26 26.92 16.47
CA ALA A 286 16.84 27.27 16.57
C ALA A 286 16.62 28.78 16.71
N GLU A 287 17.38 29.46 17.58
CA GLU A 287 17.31 30.92 17.76
C GLU A 287 17.72 31.68 16.49
N ASN A 288 18.80 31.26 15.85
CA ASN A 288 19.26 31.86 14.60
C ASN A 288 18.22 31.70 13.48
N THR A 289 17.57 30.54 13.40
CA THR A 289 16.51 30.28 12.41
C THR A 289 15.26 31.11 12.68
N HIS A 290 14.90 31.33 13.95
CA HIS A 290 13.75 32.16 14.32
C HIS A 290 13.90 33.64 13.94
N ARG A 291 15.14 34.12 13.76
CA ARG A 291 15.44 35.51 13.37
C ARG A 291 15.43 35.74 11.85
N ARG A 292 15.37 34.67 11.05
CA ARG A 292 15.30 34.73 9.57
C ARG A 292 13.85 34.93 9.13
#